data_AF-A0A4U6MLA9-F1
#
_entry.id   AF-A0A4U6MLA9-F1
#
_cell.length_a   1.000
_cell.length_b   1.000
_cell.length_c   1.000
_cell.angle_alpha   90.00
_cell.angle_beta   90.00
_cell.angle_gamma   90.00
#
_symmetry.space_group_name_H-M   'P 1'
#
loop_
_entity.id
_entity.type
_entity.pdbx_description
1 polymer ?
#
loop_
_entity_poly.entity_id
_entity_poly.type
_entity_poly.pdbx_seq_one_letter_code
_entity_poly.pdbx_strand_id
1 'polypeptide(L)' 'SVINLLSYNIDGIILSEKYHTLRTVKFLRSANIPVVELMDIQGDRLDMEVGFDNRQAAFDMVSTMLDKRQR' A
#
# COMPACT_ATOMS: atom_id res chain seq x y z
N SER A 1 16.23 6.63 2.89
CA SER A 1 15.34 6.68 4.07
C SER A 1 14.20 7.64 3.82
N VAL A 2 12.94 7.21 3.98
CA VAL A 2 11.72 8.03 3.78
C VAL A 2 11.77 9.37 4.53
N ILE A 3 12.48 9.39 5.67
CA ILE A 3 12.72 10.59 6.48
C ILE A 3 13.42 11.72 5.70
N ASN A 4 14.31 11.41 4.75
CA ASN A 4 15.01 12.43 3.97
C ASN A 4 14.07 13.12 2.97
N LEU A 5 13.00 12.45 2.49
CA LEU A 5 12.04 13.03 1.56
C LEU A 5 11.18 14.13 2.20
N LEU A 6 10.88 14.00 3.50
CA LEU A 6 10.13 15.00 4.25
C LEU A 6 10.94 16.26 4.55
N SER A 7 12.27 16.19 4.50
CA SER A 7 13.15 17.36 4.63
C SER A 7 13.11 18.28 3.40
N TYR A 8 12.42 17.90 2.32
CA TYR A 8 12.29 18.68 1.09
C TYR A 8 11.05 19.59 1.05
N ASN A 9 10.33 19.81 2.16
CA ASN A 9 9.07 20.59 2.19
C ASN A 9 8.06 20.09 1.13
N ILE A 10 7.77 18.79 1.14
CA ILE A 10 6.80 18.17 0.25
C ILE A 10 5.37 18.38 0.78
N ASP A 11 4.43 18.75 -0.10
CA ASP A 11 3.02 18.95 0.23
C ASP A 11 2.22 17.64 0.27
N GLY A 12 2.84 16.50 -0.07
CA GLY A 12 2.21 15.19 -0.07
C GLY A 12 3.19 14.09 -0.48
N ILE A 13 2.88 12.85 -0.11
CA ILE A 13 3.72 11.69 -0.41
C ILE A 13 2.88 10.53 -0.92
N ILE A 14 3.38 9.87 -1.98
CA ILE A 14 2.80 8.65 -2.54
C ILE A 14 3.76 7.51 -2.22
N LEU A 15 3.26 6.49 -1.52
CA LEU A 15 4.02 5.34 -1.06
C LEU A 15 3.51 4.10 -1.82
N SER A 16 4.39 3.45 -2.58
CA SER A 16 4.04 2.21 -3.30
C SER A 16 4.20 0.94 -2.48
N GLU A 17 4.73 1.06 -1.26
CA GLU A 17 4.80 -0.02 -0.28
C GLU A 17 3.76 0.20 0.80
N LYS A 18 3.09 -0.88 1.23
CA LYS A 18 2.11 -0.85 2.33
C LYS A 18 2.72 -1.11 3.71
N TYR A 19 3.88 -1.77 3.74
CA TYR A 19 4.51 -2.17 5.00
C TYR A 19 5.51 -1.11 5.46
N HIS A 20 5.12 -0.39 6.51
CA HIS A 20 5.95 0.62 7.13
C HIS A 20 6.29 0.25 8.57
N THR A 21 7.53 0.54 8.97
CA THR A 21 7.91 0.39 10.39
C THR A 21 7.09 1.34 11.26
N LEU A 22 6.84 0.97 12.52
CA LEU A 22 6.15 1.83 13.49
C LEU A 22 6.78 3.23 13.62
N ARG A 23 8.11 3.32 13.42
CA ARG A 23 8.84 4.59 13.40
C ARG A 23 8.42 5.47 12.22
N THR A 24 8.35 4.90 11.02
CA THR A 24 7.94 5.60 9.81
C THR A 24 6.49 6.06 9.91
N VAL A 25 5.59 5.21 10.40
CA VAL A 25 4.16 5.55 10.59
C VAL A 25 3.98 6.73 11.55
N LYS A 26 4.65 6.70 12.72
CA LYS A 26 4.60 7.83 13.67
C LYS A 26 5.13 9.11 13.05
N PHE A 27 6.21 9.01 12.27
CA PHE A 27 6.82 10.16 11.62
C PHE A 27 5.91 10.78 10.54
N LEU A 28 5.28 9.95 9.70
CA LEU A 28 4.32 10.38 8.69
C LEU A 28 3.09 11.05 9.33
N ARG A 29 2.54 10.46 10.40
CA ARG A 29 1.42 11.07 11.14
C ARG A 29 1.78 12.41 11.79
N SER A 30 3.02 12.58 12.27
CA SER A 30 3.49 13.85 12.81
C SER A 30 3.73 14.93 11.74
N ALA A 31 4.01 14.55 10.50
CA ALA A 31 4.31 15.48 9.42
C ALA A 31 3.08 16.25 8.92
N ASN A 32 1.86 15.79 9.24
CA ASN A 32 0.59 16.43 8.86
C ASN A 32 0.47 16.76 7.36
N ILE A 33 1.04 15.90 6.52
CA ILE A 33 0.91 15.94 5.06
C ILE A 33 0.04 14.77 4.59
N PRO A 34 -0.71 14.91 3.48
CA PRO A 34 -1.48 13.82 2.91
C PRO A 34 -0.58 12.68 2.44
N VAL A 35 -0.91 11.46 2.86
CA VAL A 35 -0.23 10.21 2.47
C VAL A 35 -1.16 9.34 1.64
N VAL A 36 -0.70 8.91 0.47
CA VAL A 36 -1.43 7.95 -0.37
C VAL A 36 -0.61 6.66 -0.51
N GLU A 37 -1.19 5.55 -0.09
CA GLU A 37 -0.62 4.20 -0.27
C GLU A 37 -1.15 3.56 -1.55
N LEU A 38 -0.29 2.92 -2.33
CA LEU A 38 -0.65 2.28 -3.60
C LEU A 38 -0.60 0.74 -3.52
N MET A 39 -1.06 0.11 -4.61
CA MET A 39 -0.93 -1.33 -4.94
C MET A 39 -1.93 -2.26 -4.24
N ASP A 40 -2.15 -2.09 -2.94
CA ASP A 40 -2.98 -3.03 -2.17
C ASP A 40 -3.99 -2.29 -1.28
N ILE A 41 -5.25 -2.73 -1.34
CA ILE A 41 -6.35 -2.19 -0.51
C ILE A 41 -6.66 -3.03 0.74
N GLN A 42 -5.87 -4.08 1.00
CA GLN A 42 -6.08 -4.98 2.14
C GLN A 42 -5.24 -4.56 3.36
N GLY A 43 -5.86 -4.27 4.51
CA GLY A 43 -5.18 -3.96 5.77
C GLY A 43 -5.47 -2.56 6.32
N ASP A 44 -4.69 -2.14 7.32
CA ASP A 44 -4.77 -0.79 7.89
C ASP A 44 -4.20 0.23 6.90
N ARG A 45 -4.92 1.34 6.73
CA ARG A 45 -4.49 2.49 5.92
C ARG A 45 -3.97 3.62 6.80
N LEU A 46 -3.02 4.41 6.28
CA LEU A 46 -2.57 5.64 6.92
C LEU A 46 -3.63 6.75 6.80
N ASP A 47 -3.92 7.15 5.56
CA ASP A 47 -4.93 8.16 5.22
C ASP A 47 -5.77 7.68 4.03
N MET A 48 -5.10 7.47 2.89
CA MET A 48 -5.73 7.06 1.64
C MET A 48 -5.00 5.87 1.04
N GLU A 49 -5.73 4.92 0.45
CA GLU A 49 -5.17 3.77 -0.26
C GLU A 49 -5.83 3.59 -1.63
N VAL A 50 -5.04 3.25 -2.66
CA VAL A 50 -5.51 2.99 -4.03
C VAL A 50 -4.80 1.77 -4.58
N GLY A 51 -5.54 0.72 -4.90
CA GLY A 51 -4.96 -0.52 -5.39
C GLY A 51 -6.00 -1.59 -5.70
N PHE A 52 -5.56 -2.83 -5.73
CA PHE A 52 -6.42 -3.99 -5.98
C PHE A 52 -6.43 -4.92 -4.78
N ASP A 53 -7.49 -5.71 -4.67
CA ASP A 53 -7.51 -6.81 -3.71
C ASP A 53 -6.63 -7.95 -4.25
N ASN A 54 -5.37 -7.96 -3.81
CA ASN A 54 -4.40 -8.97 -4.23
C ASN A 54 -4.79 -10.39 -3.77
N ARG A 55 -5.54 -10.50 -2.67
CA ARG A 55 -6.03 -11.79 -2.18
C ARG A 55 -7.13 -12.33 -3.09
N GLN A 56 -8.07 -11.50 -3.49
CA GLN A 56 -9.12 -11.87 -4.45
C GLN A 56 -8.50 -12.20 -5.81
N ALA A 57 -7.57 -11.38 -6.30
CA ALA A 57 -6.88 -11.63 -7.57
C ALA A 57 -6.15 -12.98 -7.59
N ALA A 58 -5.44 -13.33 -6.50
CA ALA A 58 -4.79 -14.62 -6.37
C ALA A 58 -5.80 -15.78 -6.31
N PHE A 59 -6.91 -15.59 -5.59
CA PHE A 59 -7.99 -16.59 -5.52
C PHE A 59 -8.64 -16.84 -6.88
N ASP A 60 -8.95 -15.79 -7.64
CA ASP A 60 -9.55 -15.87 -8.97
C ASP A 60 -8.62 -16.60 -9.95
N MET A 61 -7.32 -16.30 -9.88
CA MET A 61 -6.31 -16.97 -10.70
C MET A 61 -6.25 -18.47 -10.38
N VAL A 62 -6.16 -18.86 -9.11
CA VAL A 62 -6.09 -20.26 -8.70
C VAL A 62 -7.39 -21.00 -9.05
N SER A 63 -8.54 -20.38 -8.82
CA SER A 63 -9.85 -20.95 -9.18
C SER A 63 -9.95 -21.20 -10.68
N THR A 64 -9.53 -20.22 -11.50
CA THR A 64 -9.48 -20.37 -12.96
C THR A 64 -8.50 -21.47 -13.40
N MET A 65 -7.34 -21.61 -12.74
CA MET A 65 -6.39 -22.69 -13.03
C MET A 65 -6.96 -24.08 -12.73
N LEU A 66 -7.74 -24.21 -11.64
CA LEU A 66 -8.41 -25.46 -11.30
C LEU A 66 -9.53 -25.78 -12.27
N ASP A 67 -10.35 -24.80 -12.65
CA ASP A 67 -11.44 -24.96 -13.62
C ASP A 67 -10.93 -25.29 -15.03
N LYS A 68 -9.80 -24.70 -15.42
CA LYS A 68 -9.15 -24.96 -16.71
C LYS A 68 -8.22 -26.16 -16.70
N ARG A 69 -8.15 -26.96 -15.63
CA ARG A 69 -7.49 -28.27 -15.68
C ARG A 69 -8.26 -29.17 -16.65
N GLN A 70 -7.90 -29.10 -17.93
CA GLN A 70 -8.08 -30.20 -18.86
C GLN A 70 -7.30 -31.40 -18.30
N ARG A 71 -8.03 -32.45 -17.93
CA ARG A 71 -7.47 -33.81 -17.87
C ARG A 71 -7.27 -34.34 -19.27
#